data_AF-K1TAE0-F1
#
_entry.id   AF-K1TAE0-F1
#
_cell.length_a   1.000
_cell.length_b   1.000
_cell.length_c   1.000
_cell.angle_alpha   90.00
_cell.angle_beta   90.00
_cell.angle_gamma   90.00
#
_symmetry.space_group_name_H-M   'P 1'
#
loop_
_entity.id
_entity.type
_entity.pdbx_description
1 polymer ?
#
loop_
_entity_poly.entity_id
_entity_poly.type
_entity_poly.pdbx_seq_one_letter_code
_entity_poly.pdbx_strand_id
1 'polypeptide(L)'
;RKDIAPFGDPKDPDNNIILTDNARIRLVSRRFDLSTDTNDNVLVVGGPGTGKTRYYVKPNLLQANASFFVTDPKGTLIREMGGALAELGYEIRAFDTIDFTRSMRFNPIAYIRDEAGVIRFARGIVANTEGDADHKGDPYWEKAERLVYTALTAYLVMHCEPADRNLDGL
;
A
#
# COMPACT_ATOMS: atom_id res chain seq x y z
N ARG A 1 24.96 21.65 7.94
CA ARG A 1 24.99 21.08 6.55
C ARG A 1 25.68 19.72 6.51
N LYS A 2 26.75 19.47 7.27
CA LYS A 2 27.46 18.18 7.27
C LYS A 2 26.70 17.05 7.98
N ASP A 3 25.70 17.38 8.80
CA ASP A 3 25.10 16.41 9.73
C ASP A 3 24.19 15.39 9.06
N ILE A 4 23.51 15.76 7.96
CA ILE A 4 22.61 14.83 7.24
C ILE A 4 23.31 14.04 6.13
N ALA A 5 24.49 14.49 5.69
CA ALA A 5 25.21 13.85 4.58
C ALA A 5 25.55 12.36 4.83
N PRO A 6 25.90 11.92 6.06
CA PRO A 6 26.17 10.50 6.34
C PRO A 6 24.95 9.58 6.20
N PHE A 7 23.73 10.12 6.23
CA PHE A 7 22.49 9.34 6.15
C PHE A 7 22.12 8.96 4.70
N GLY A 8 22.70 9.62 3.70
CA GLY A 8 22.55 9.24 2.30
C GLY A 8 23.65 8.29 1.83
N ASP A 9 23.46 7.69 0.65
CA ASP A 9 24.49 6.96 -0.07
C ASP A 9 25.13 7.87 -1.13
N PRO A 10 26.32 8.46 -0.86
CA PRO A 10 26.99 9.34 -1.81
C PRO A 10 27.68 8.56 -2.94
N LYS A 11 27.84 7.23 -2.80
CA LYS A 11 28.49 6.39 -3.81
C LYS A 11 27.49 5.91 -4.86
N ASP A 12 26.24 5.72 -4.43
CA ASP A 12 25.13 5.27 -5.24
C ASP A 12 23.94 6.24 -5.08
N PRO A 13 23.87 7.29 -5.92
CA PRO A 13 22.83 8.30 -5.83
C PRO A 13 21.40 7.74 -5.95
N ASP A 14 21.22 6.61 -6.64
CA ASP A 14 19.93 5.96 -6.83
C ASP A 14 19.51 5.16 -5.60
N ASN A 15 20.43 4.82 -4.69
CA ASN A 15 20.13 4.19 -3.40
C ASN A 15 19.66 5.20 -2.33
N ASN A 16 18.86 6.19 -2.70
CA ASN A 16 18.42 7.25 -1.80
C ASN A 16 16.94 7.60 -1.97
N ILE A 17 16.28 7.94 -0.87
CA ILE A 17 15.04 8.72 -0.84
C ILE A 17 15.42 10.21 -0.84
N ILE A 18 14.91 10.96 -1.81
CA ILE A 18 15.13 12.40 -1.92
C ILE A 18 14.17 13.13 -0.98
N LEU A 19 14.72 13.91 -0.03
CA LEU A 19 13.93 14.75 0.88
C LEU A 19 13.94 16.21 0.46
N THR A 20 15.13 16.74 0.15
CA THR A 20 15.36 18.11 -0.33
C THR A 20 16.54 18.11 -1.28
N ASP A 21 16.88 19.28 -1.84
CA ASP A 21 18.10 19.48 -2.62
C ASP A 21 19.38 19.00 -1.91
N ASN A 22 19.43 19.10 -0.58
CA ASN A 22 20.63 18.81 0.20
C ASN A 22 20.45 17.74 1.29
N ALA A 23 19.31 17.04 1.31
CA ALA A 23 19.01 16.03 2.33
C ALA A 23 18.42 14.78 1.68
N ARG A 24 18.96 13.63 2.06
CA ARG A 24 18.63 12.31 1.53
C ARG A 24 18.75 11.28 2.63
N ILE A 25 17.98 10.20 2.54
CA ILE A 25 18.11 9.02 3.40
C ILE A 25 18.37 7.83 2.48
N ARG A 26 19.36 7.01 2.81
CA ARG A 26 19.69 5.79 2.06
C ARG A 26 18.52 4.82 2.10
N LEU A 27 18.15 4.26 0.95
CA LEU A 27 17.02 3.34 0.84
C LEU A 27 17.37 1.91 1.31
N VAL A 28 18.57 1.43 0.95
CA VAL A 28 19.04 0.08 1.31
C VAL A 28 20.40 0.16 2.00
N SER A 29 20.44 -0.28 3.26
CA SER A 29 21.67 -0.40 4.02
C SER A 29 22.39 -1.73 3.71
N ARG A 30 23.57 -1.64 3.08
CA ARG A 30 24.41 -2.83 2.78
C ARG A 30 25.12 -3.41 4.00
N ARG A 31 25.33 -2.59 5.03
CA ARG A 31 25.91 -2.97 6.33
C ARG A 31 25.30 -2.09 7.41
N PHE A 32 24.92 -2.71 8.52
CA PHE A 32 24.35 -2.01 9.66
C PHE A 32 25.39 -1.09 10.33
N ASP A 33 24.99 0.15 10.58
CA ASP A 33 25.69 1.19 11.32
C ASP A 33 24.69 1.97 12.18
N LEU A 34 24.82 1.80 13.49
CA LEU A 34 23.94 2.43 14.50
C LEU A 34 23.90 3.96 14.39
N SER A 35 24.95 4.60 13.87
CA SER A 35 25.04 6.06 13.79
C SER A 35 24.30 6.66 12.59
N THR A 36 24.01 5.86 11.56
CA THR A 36 23.43 6.34 10.29
C THR A 36 22.18 5.59 9.84
N ASP A 37 21.92 4.39 10.38
CA ASP A 37 20.71 3.66 10.05
C ASP A 37 19.49 4.28 10.73
N THR A 38 18.48 4.58 9.91
CA THR A 38 17.24 5.24 10.31
C THR A 38 16.03 4.41 9.95
N ASN A 39 14.87 4.83 10.44
CA ASN A 39 13.61 4.43 9.83
C ASN A 39 13.43 5.23 8.52
N ASP A 40 13.08 4.55 7.43
CA ASP A 40 12.93 5.16 6.10
C ASP A 40 11.52 5.72 5.85
N ASN A 41 10.65 5.69 6.86
CA ASN A 41 9.34 6.32 6.81
C ASN A 41 9.46 7.85 6.77
N VAL A 42 8.87 8.48 5.76
CA VAL A 42 8.88 9.94 5.58
C VAL A 42 7.47 10.51 5.71
N LEU A 43 7.32 11.53 6.54
CA LEU A 43 6.09 12.31 6.66
C LEU A 43 6.25 13.66 5.94
N VAL A 44 5.43 13.89 4.92
CA VAL A 44 5.41 15.15 4.17
C VAL A 44 4.16 15.95 4.50
N VAL A 45 4.34 17.06 5.23
CA VAL A 45 3.24 17.96 5.63
C VAL A 45 3.23 19.19 4.73
N GLY A 46 2.06 19.56 4.24
CA GLY A 46 1.86 20.79 3.48
C GLY A 46 0.40 21.00 3.12
N GLY A 47 -0.02 22.25 2.99
CA GLY A 47 -1.39 22.59 2.59
C GLY A 47 -1.78 22.07 1.20
N PRO A 48 -3.05 22.17 0.82
CA PRO A 48 -3.48 22.00 -0.57
C PRO A 48 -2.70 22.94 -1.50
N GLY A 49 -2.32 22.48 -2.69
CA GLY A 49 -1.63 23.30 -3.69
C GLY A 49 -0.14 23.57 -3.45
N THR A 50 0.44 23.17 -2.31
CA THR A 50 1.87 23.42 -2.02
C THR A 50 2.85 22.56 -2.83
N GLY A 51 2.33 21.67 -3.69
CA GLY A 51 3.15 20.90 -4.61
C GLY A 51 3.76 19.61 -4.05
N LYS A 52 3.24 19.05 -2.94
CA LYS A 52 3.71 17.75 -2.37
C LYS A 52 3.93 16.67 -3.44
N THR A 53 2.95 16.48 -4.33
CA THR A 53 3.05 15.53 -5.43
C THR A 53 4.16 15.89 -6.41
N ARG A 54 4.26 17.16 -6.82
CA ARG A 54 5.24 17.62 -7.81
C ARG A 54 6.68 17.60 -7.29
N TYR A 55 6.89 18.02 -6.04
CA TYR A 55 8.23 18.25 -5.49
C TYR A 55 8.79 17.08 -4.69
N TYR A 56 7.93 16.20 -4.17
CA TYR A 56 8.38 15.04 -3.39
C TYR A 56 8.04 13.72 -4.07
N VAL A 57 6.76 13.48 -4.40
CA VAL A 57 6.32 12.17 -4.92
C VAL A 57 6.91 11.89 -6.30
N LYS A 58 6.74 12.80 -7.28
CA LYS A 58 7.20 12.59 -8.65
C LYS A 58 8.72 12.39 -8.77
N PRO A 59 9.58 13.20 -8.10
CA PRO A 59 11.02 12.97 -8.14
C PRO A 59 11.42 11.60 -7.59
N ASN A 60 10.85 11.17 -6.46
CA ASN A 60 11.15 9.85 -5.88
C ASN A 60 10.63 8.70 -6.77
N LEU A 61 9.48 8.84 -7.44
CA LEU A 61 9.02 7.85 -8.43
C LEU A 61 9.97 7.74 -9.64
N LEU A 62 10.46 8.88 -10.12
CA LEU A 62 11.36 8.94 -11.28
C LEU A 62 12.77 8.43 -10.99
N GLN A 63 13.15 8.25 -9.72
CA GLN A 63 14.38 7.56 -9.38
C GLN A 63 14.36 6.08 -9.81
N ALA A 64 13.17 5.49 -10.00
CA ALA A 64 13.03 4.12 -10.47
C ALA A 64 13.89 3.08 -9.70
N ASN A 65 14.08 3.33 -8.41
CA ASN A 65 15.02 2.59 -7.56
C ASN A 65 14.35 1.55 -6.65
N ALA A 66 13.03 1.41 -6.72
CA ALA A 66 12.23 0.52 -5.89
C ALA A 66 10.95 0.06 -6.58
N SER A 67 10.30 -0.99 -6.07
CA SER A 67 8.91 -1.27 -6.42
C SER A 67 7.98 -0.30 -5.71
N PHE A 68 7.03 0.29 -6.43
CA PHE A 68 6.14 1.30 -5.88
C PHE A 68 4.72 0.76 -5.70
N PHE A 69 4.16 0.94 -4.51
CA PHE A 69 2.72 0.82 -4.25
C PHE A 69 2.17 2.21 -3.96
N VAL A 70 1.32 2.73 -4.84
CA VAL A 70 0.90 4.13 -4.79
C VAL A 70 -0.61 4.26 -4.69
N THR A 71 -1.07 4.94 -3.64
CA THR A 71 -2.45 5.41 -3.55
C THR A 71 -2.61 6.69 -4.37
N ASP A 72 -3.43 6.66 -5.42
CA ASP A 72 -3.71 7.82 -6.28
C ASP A 72 -5.20 8.22 -6.23
N PRO A 73 -5.67 8.87 -5.15
CA PRO A 73 -7.08 9.22 -4.98
C PRO A 73 -7.65 10.12 -6.09
N LYS A 74 -6.79 10.85 -6.82
CA LYS A 74 -7.20 11.75 -7.91
C LYS A 74 -7.10 11.09 -9.29
N GLY A 75 -6.51 9.91 -9.39
CA GLY A 75 -6.23 9.24 -10.67
C GLY A 75 -5.35 10.07 -11.61
N THR A 76 -4.58 11.04 -11.09
CA THR A 76 -3.74 11.92 -11.92
C THR A 76 -2.33 11.35 -12.08
N LEU A 77 -1.83 10.68 -11.06
CA LEU A 77 -0.44 10.28 -10.99
C LEU A 77 -0.12 9.17 -12.00
N ILE A 78 -1.00 8.17 -12.15
CA ILE A 78 -0.82 7.12 -13.17
C ILE A 78 -0.82 7.71 -14.60
N ARG A 79 -1.62 8.75 -14.85
CA ARG A 79 -1.65 9.43 -16.16
C ARG A 79 -0.40 10.26 -16.41
N GLU A 80 0.11 10.92 -15.37
CA GLU A 80 1.28 11.80 -15.48
C GLU A 80 2.61 11.04 -15.47
N MET A 81 2.68 9.91 -14.75
CA MET A 81 3.93 9.16 -14.52
C MET A 81 3.96 7.80 -15.19
N GLY A 82 2.82 7.24 -15.58
CA GLY A 82 2.74 5.87 -16.09
C GLY A 82 3.58 5.66 -17.36
N GLY A 83 3.57 6.61 -18.29
CA GLY A 83 4.43 6.55 -19.48
C GLY A 83 5.92 6.48 -19.11
N ALA A 84 6.37 7.39 -18.25
CA ALA A 84 7.77 7.43 -17.80
C ALA A 84 8.17 6.17 -17.03
N LEU A 85 7.32 5.65 -16.15
CA LEU A 85 7.60 4.41 -15.40
C LEU A 85 7.64 3.19 -16.34
N ALA A 86 6.75 3.12 -17.34
CA ALA A 86 6.78 2.05 -18.33
C ALA A 86 8.06 2.09 -19.18
N GLU A 87 8.52 3.28 -19.58
CA GLU A 87 9.80 3.48 -20.28
C GLU A 87 11.00 3.06 -19.41
N LEU A 88 10.90 3.26 -18.10
CA LEU A 88 11.89 2.79 -17.11
C LEU A 88 11.76 1.29 -16.79
N GLY A 89 10.90 0.55 -17.50
CA GLY A 89 10.78 -0.91 -17.41
C GLY A 89 9.81 -1.42 -16.35
N TYR A 90 8.98 -0.57 -15.76
CA TYR A 90 8.00 -1.01 -14.77
C TYR A 90 6.81 -1.73 -15.42
N GLU A 91 6.43 -2.86 -14.85
CA GLU A 91 5.10 -3.42 -15.03
C GLU A 91 4.11 -2.63 -14.16
N ILE A 92 3.22 -1.87 -14.81
CA ILE A 92 2.25 -1.03 -14.11
C ILE A 92 0.95 -1.81 -13.93
N ARG A 93 0.53 -1.95 -12.68
CA ARG A 93 -0.77 -2.52 -12.32
C ARG A 93 -1.65 -1.50 -11.63
N ALA A 94 -2.92 -1.44 -12.03
CA ALA A 94 -3.90 -0.50 -11.49
C ALA A 94 -5.07 -1.24 -10.82
N PHE A 95 -5.42 -0.81 -9.62
CA PHE A 95 -6.62 -1.24 -8.91
C PHE A 95 -7.54 -0.03 -8.73
N ASP A 96 -8.52 0.10 -9.62
CA ASP A 96 -9.51 1.19 -9.62
C ASP A 96 -10.75 0.73 -8.86
N THR A 97 -11.12 1.47 -7.81
CA THR A 97 -12.29 1.22 -6.95
C THR A 97 -13.53 2.02 -7.36
N ILE A 98 -13.42 2.86 -8.39
CA ILE A 98 -14.50 3.68 -8.94
C ILE A 98 -15.00 3.07 -10.25
N ASP A 99 -14.09 2.78 -11.17
CA ASP A 99 -14.38 2.17 -12.47
C ASP A 99 -13.70 0.82 -12.61
N PHE A 100 -14.44 -0.23 -12.27
CA PHE A 100 -13.96 -1.62 -12.31
C PHE A 100 -13.58 -2.09 -13.71
N THR A 101 -14.03 -1.42 -14.79
CA THR A 101 -13.63 -1.79 -16.17
C THR A 101 -12.16 -1.47 -16.44
N ARG A 102 -11.57 -0.55 -15.66
CA ARG A 102 -10.16 -0.14 -15.75
C ARG A 102 -9.29 -0.78 -14.66
N SER A 103 -9.88 -1.63 -13.82
CA SER A 103 -9.21 -2.28 -12.70
C SER A 103 -8.70 -3.66 -13.09
N MET A 104 -7.50 -4.02 -12.64
CA MET A 104 -6.96 -5.38 -12.84
C MET A 104 -7.65 -6.45 -12.00
N ARG A 105 -8.62 -6.04 -11.16
CA ARG A 105 -9.38 -6.87 -10.21
C ARG A 105 -8.47 -7.53 -9.17
N PHE A 106 -9.03 -7.80 -8.00
CA PHE A 106 -8.28 -8.42 -6.91
C PHE A 106 -9.22 -9.34 -6.15
N ASN A 107 -8.80 -10.58 -5.96
CA ASN A 107 -9.51 -11.56 -5.15
C ASN A 107 -8.70 -11.85 -3.88
N PRO A 108 -9.05 -11.27 -2.72
CA PRO A 108 -8.33 -11.51 -1.47
C PRO A 108 -8.47 -12.95 -0.96
N ILE A 109 -9.58 -13.64 -1.27
CA ILE A 109 -9.85 -15.00 -0.79
C ILE A 109 -8.83 -15.99 -1.36
N ALA A 110 -8.35 -15.76 -2.59
CA ALA A 110 -7.31 -16.56 -3.23
C ALA A 110 -5.98 -16.59 -2.46
N TYR A 111 -5.75 -15.65 -1.54
CA TYR A 111 -4.53 -15.54 -0.73
C TYR A 111 -4.69 -16.12 0.68
N ILE A 112 -5.87 -16.62 1.05
CA ILE A 112 -6.12 -17.24 2.34
C ILE A 112 -5.64 -18.69 2.28
N ARG A 113 -4.72 -19.05 3.18
CA ARG A 113 -4.06 -20.37 3.20
C ARG A 113 -4.45 -21.23 4.39
N ASP A 114 -4.96 -20.62 5.46
CA ASP A 114 -5.20 -21.26 6.74
C ASP A 114 -6.39 -20.65 7.48
N GLU A 115 -6.85 -21.33 8.53
CA GLU A 115 -7.91 -20.87 9.43
C GLU A 115 -7.62 -19.48 10.03
N ALA A 116 -6.35 -19.23 10.38
CA ALA A 116 -5.94 -17.93 10.89
C ALA A 116 -6.15 -16.82 9.85
N GLY A 117 -5.93 -17.11 8.56
CA GLY A 117 -6.20 -16.21 7.45
C GLY A 117 -7.69 -15.94 7.25
N VAL A 118 -8.54 -16.96 7.40
CA VAL A 118 -10.01 -16.80 7.38
C VAL A 118 -10.45 -15.83 8.47
N ILE A 119 -10.00 -16.03 9.70
CA ILE A 119 -10.35 -15.17 10.83
C ILE A 119 -9.83 -13.74 10.61
N ARG A 120 -8.59 -13.58 10.12
CA ARG A 120 -8.01 -12.26 9.81
C ARG A 120 -8.82 -11.54 8.73
N PHE A 121 -9.23 -12.23 7.67
CA PHE A 121 -10.02 -11.66 6.58
C PHE A 121 -11.39 -11.20 7.06
N ALA A 122 -12.14 -12.07 7.74
CA ALA A 122 -13.46 -11.75 8.29
C ALA A 122 -13.40 -10.57 9.27
N ARG A 123 -12.41 -10.57 10.18
CA ARG A 123 -12.18 -9.44 11.09
C ARG A 123 -11.82 -8.16 10.33
N GLY A 124 -11.03 -8.27 9.27
CA GLY A 124 -10.65 -7.15 8.43
C GLY A 124 -11.85 -6.48 7.77
N ILE A 125 -12.80 -7.25 7.25
CA ILE A 125 -14.04 -6.68 6.67
C ILE A 125 -14.81 -5.90 7.73
N VAL A 126 -15.16 -6.55 8.85
CA VAL A 126 -15.99 -5.94 9.91
C VAL A 126 -15.33 -4.67 10.47
N ALA A 127 -14.02 -4.72 10.74
CA ALA A 127 -13.29 -3.57 11.28
C ALA A 127 -13.21 -2.37 10.32
N ASN A 128 -13.38 -2.58 9.01
CA ASN A 128 -13.39 -1.50 8.01
C ASN A 128 -14.81 -0.98 7.70
N THR A 129 -15.85 -1.60 8.25
CA THR A 129 -17.26 -1.15 8.13
C THR A 129 -17.83 -0.61 9.44
N GLU A 130 -17.11 -0.79 10.55
CA GLU A 130 -17.40 -0.12 11.82
C GLU A 130 -17.25 1.41 11.68
N GLY A 131 -18.33 2.15 11.96
CA GLY A 131 -18.31 3.62 12.01
C GLY A 131 -17.58 4.18 13.24
N ASP A 132 -17.49 5.50 13.34
CA ASP A 132 -16.85 6.17 14.48
C ASP A 132 -17.41 5.70 15.83
N ALA A 133 -16.52 5.61 16.82
CA ALA A 133 -16.73 4.96 18.13
C ALA A 133 -17.96 5.45 18.93
N ASP A 134 -18.53 6.60 18.58
CA ASP A 134 -19.74 7.17 19.20
C ASP A 134 -21.03 6.41 18.83
N HIS A 135 -20.98 5.45 17.90
CA HIS A 135 -22.12 4.62 17.49
C HIS A 135 -21.89 3.12 17.75
N LYS A 136 -21.21 2.76 18.85
CA LYS A 136 -21.15 1.35 19.28
C LYS A 136 -22.51 0.91 19.81
N GLY A 137 -23.34 0.40 18.90
CA GLY A 137 -24.53 -0.37 19.22
C GLY A 137 -24.18 -1.67 19.97
N ASP A 138 -25.17 -2.56 20.12
CA ASP A 138 -24.99 -3.84 20.82
C ASP A 138 -23.85 -4.67 20.19
N PRO A 139 -22.80 -5.05 20.97
CA PRO A 139 -21.70 -5.91 20.50
C PRO A 139 -22.15 -7.26 19.95
N TYR A 140 -23.39 -7.69 20.21
CA TYR A 140 -23.98 -8.87 19.62
C TYR A 140 -23.94 -8.83 18.08
N TRP A 141 -24.31 -7.71 17.45
CA TRP A 141 -24.40 -7.63 15.99
C TRP A 141 -23.04 -7.73 15.32
N GLU A 142 -22.03 -7.05 15.85
CA GLU A 142 -20.64 -7.13 15.37
C GLU A 142 -20.07 -8.56 15.51
N LYS A 143 -20.37 -9.23 16.63
CA LYS A 143 -19.95 -10.63 16.85
C LYS A 143 -20.65 -11.59 15.88
N ALA A 144 -21.95 -11.40 15.67
CA ALA A 144 -22.74 -12.22 14.75
C ALA A 144 -22.26 -12.03 13.31
N GLU A 145 -22.06 -10.80 12.86
CA GLU A 145 -21.52 -10.46 11.54
C GLU A 145 -20.15 -11.11 11.31
N ARG A 146 -19.23 -10.96 12.28
CA ARG A 146 -17.91 -11.61 12.20
C ARG A 146 -18.02 -13.13 12.12
N LEU A 147 -18.94 -13.74 12.86
CA LEU A 147 -19.15 -15.19 12.82
C LEU A 147 -19.64 -15.64 11.44
N VAL A 148 -20.59 -14.90 10.84
CA VAL A 148 -21.11 -15.19 9.49
C VAL A 148 -20.01 -15.06 8.45
N TYR A 149 -19.25 -13.97 8.42
CA TYR A 149 -18.15 -13.83 7.46
C TYR A 149 -17.07 -14.90 7.64
N THR A 150 -16.78 -15.29 8.89
CA THR A 150 -15.83 -16.37 9.17
C THR A 150 -16.34 -17.69 8.58
N ALA A 151 -17.62 -18.03 8.81
CA ALA A 151 -18.21 -19.27 8.32
C ALA A 151 -18.26 -19.32 6.79
N LEU A 152 -18.71 -18.25 6.12
CA LEU A 152 -18.80 -18.19 4.66
C LEU A 152 -17.42 -18.20 4.00
N THR A 153 -16.46 -17.47 4.56
CA THR A 153 -15.07 -17.47 4.05
C THR A 153 -14.41 -18.83 4.27
N ALA A 154 -14.63 -19.48 5.43
CA ALA A 154 -14.13 -20.82 5.69
C ALA A 154 -14.70 -21.82 4.68
N TYR A 155 -16.01 -21.75 4.40
CA TYR A 155 -16.67 -22.60 3.42
C TYR A 155 -16.01 -22.46 2.03
N LEU A 156 -15.84 -21.24 1.53
CA LEU A 156 -15.16 -20.99 0.26
C LEU A 156 -13.73 -21.55 0.25
N VAL A 157 -12.94 -21.28 1.30
CA VAL A 157 -11.52 -21.65 1.32
C VAL A 157 -11.30 -23.16 1.48
N MET A 158 -12.14 -23.82 2.29
CA MET A 158 -11.93 -25.23 2.69
C MET A 158 -12.71 -26.23 1.85
N HIS A 159 -13.83 -25.82 1.24
CA HIS A 159 -14.73 -26.74 0.55
C HIS A 159 -14.96 -26.41 -0.94
N CYS A 160 -14.63 -25.20 -1.41
CA CYS A 160 -14.75 -24.84 -2.82
C CYS A 160 -13.42 -25.01 -3.58
N GLU A 161 -13.55 -25.33 -4.87
CA GLU A 161 -12.43 -25.35 -5.81
C GLU A 161 -11.85 -23.94 -5.99
N PRO A 162 -10.54 -23.80 -6.28
CA PRO A 162 -9.89 -22.49 -6.38
C PRO A 162 -10.57 -21.49 -7.32
N ALA A 163 -11.22 -21.96 -8.39
CA ALA A 163 -11.95 -21.11 -9.34
C ALA A 163 -13.18 -20.43 -8.71
N ASP A 164 -13.80 -21.09 -7.73
CA ASP A 164 -15.03 -20.65 -7.06
C ASP A 164 -14.75 -19.89 -5.76
N ARG A 165 -13.47 -19.74 -5.37
CA ARG A 165 -13.05 -19.01 -4.16
C ARG A 165 -13.11 -17.50 -4.35
N ASN A 166 -14.28 -16.96 -4.65
CA ASN A 166 -14.51 -15.55 -4.86
C ASN A 166 -15.87 -15.14 -4.27
N LEU A 167 -16.11 -13.84 -4.09
CA LEU A 167 -17.36 -13.35 -3.49
C LEU A 167 -18.56 -13.43 -4.44
N ASP A 168 -18.33 -13.46 -5.76
CA ASP A 168 -19.40 -13.58 -6.75
C ASP A 168 -19.97 -15.01 -6.83
N GLY A 169 -19.23 -16.01 -6.29
CA GLY A 169 -19.59 -17.43 -6.27
C GLY A 169 -20.42 -17.88 -5.07
N LEU A 170 -20.85 -16.95 -4.20
CA LEU A 170 -21.75 -17.19 -3.06
C LEU A 170 -23.22 -16.92 -3.42
#